data_AF-A0A2V8AXS6-F1
#
_entry.id   AF-A0A2V8AXS6-F1
#
_cell.length_a   1.000
_cell.length_b   1.000
_cell.length_c   1.000
_cell.angle_alpha   90.00
_cell.angle_beta   90.00
_cell.angle_gamma   90.00
#
_symmetry.space_group_name_H-M   'P 1'
#
loop_
_entity.id
_entity.type
_entity.pdbx_description
1 polymer ?
#
loop_
_entity_poly.entity_id
_entity_poly.type
_entity_poly.pdbx_seq_one_letter_code
_entity_poly.pdbx_strand_id
1 'polypeptide(L)'
;MRYRRGRARYTGWISRAPFVAWTETPGGKAAIAAAAGRFRLRWLADTRAQRRLWKQLAAMARQRAVVVSIQSEADAYPVRLQEFAYAEGLPRVGIELHRLVVVPRVLINGAAYGAIARRLHGVPAFASLEGGDALREFFVLAVISDLDAAVSGARPSPKRPVAAGKDWVSVGLNPRFVWRVPLLKDPPWDGHHYVLELTRDPITRALRKAVAAAIAQIESALPGLSRSERNEILRRAVHGAG
;
A
#
# COMPACT_ATOMS: atom_id res chain seq x y z
N MET A 1 -7.32 -8.97 -2.18
CA MET A 1 -6.21 -9.34 -3.10
C MET A 1 -5.82 -10.81 -2.92
N ARG A 2 -5.17 -11.46 -3.91
CA ARG A 2 -4.55 -12.78 -3.74
C ARG A 2 -3.09 -12.76 -4.21
N TYR A 3 -2.16 -13.27 -3.41
CA TYR A 3 -0.76 -13.40 -3.81
C TYR A 3 -0.48 -14.81 -4.32
N ARG A 4 0.03 -14.96 -5.54
CA ARG A 4 0.41 -16.26 -6.09
C ARG A 4 1.58 -16.11 -7.05
N ARG A 5 2.59 -16.98 -6.93
CA ARG A 5 3.78 -17.03 -7.81
C ARG A 5 4.45 -15.65 -7.98
N GLY A 6 4.65 -14.93 -6.88
CA GLY A 6 5.34 -13.64 -6.90
C GLY A 6 4.50 -12.45 -7.40
N ARG A 7 3.19 -12.64 -7.61
CA ARG A 7 2.31 -11.61 -8.16
C ARG A 7 1.04 -11.44 -7.32
N ALA A 8 0.68 -10.18 -7.06
CA ALA A 8 -0.61 -9.82 -6.49
C ALA A 8 -1.67 -9.78 -7.60
N ARG A 9 -2.78 -10.50 -7.39
CA ARG A 9 -3.93 -10.53 -8.28
C ARG A 9 -5.14 -9.93 -7.58
N TYR A 10 -5.73 -8.91 -8.19
CA TYR A 10 -7.02 -8.39 -7.79
C TYR A 10 -8.14 -9.28 -8.34
N THR A 11 -9.07 -9.65 -7.47
CA THR A 11 -10.15 -10.59 -7.79
C THR A 11 -11.50 -9.92 -7.94
N GLY A 12 -11.59 -8.60 -7.77
CA GLY A 12 -12.85 -7.86 -7.69
C GLY A 12 -13.61 -8.09 -6.38
N TRP A 13 -12.99 -8.73 -5.40
CA TRP A 13 -13.57 -8.97 -4.07
C TRP A 13 -12.98 -8.00 -3.06
N ILE A 14 -13.85 -7.41 -2.24
CA ILE A 14 -13.50 -6.62 -1.06
C ILE A 14 -14.11 -7.34 0.15
N SER A 15 -13.38 -7.32 1.27
CA SER A 15 -13.90 -7.81 2.55
C SER A 15 -14.97 -6.89 3.11
N ARG A 16 -16.03 -7.46 3.70
CA ARG A 16 -17.12 -6.68 4.31
C ARG A 16 -16.75 -6.06 5.65
N ALA A 17 -15.90 -6.72 6.44
CA ALA A 17 -15.55 -6.25 7.78
C ALA A 17 -14.93 -4.83 7.80
N PRO A 18 -13.96 -4.48 6.93
CA PRO A 18 -13.46 -3.10 6.84
C PRO A 18 -14.55 -2.08 6.50
N PHE A 19 -15.52 -2.43 5.66
CA PHE A 19 -16.64 -1.55 5.33
C PHE A 19 -17.55 -1.29 6.54
N VAL A 20 -17.82 -2.33 7.34
CA VAL A 20 -18.60 -2.18 8.59
C VAL A 20 -17.86 -1.31 9.60
N ALA A 21 -16.55 -1.48 9.75
CA ALA A 21 -15.75 -0.59 10.59
C ALA A 21 -15.77 0.86 10.07
N TRP A 22 -15.68 1.04 8.75
CA TRP A 22 -15.76 2.35 8.13
C TRP A 22 -17.10 3.05 8.37
N THR A 23 -18.23 2.33 8.41
CA THR A 23 -19.54 2.95 8.68
C THR A 23 -19.65 3.58 10.07
N GLU A 24 -18.78 3.21 11.00
CA GLU A 24 -18.72 3.82 12.34
C GLU A 24 -17.89 5.12 12.40
N THR A 25 -17.11 5.40 11.35
CA THR A 25 -16.33 6.64 11.24
C THR A 25 -17.24 7.84 10.94
N PRO A 26 -16.81 9.09 11.22
CA PRO A 26 -17.59 10.27 10.87
C PRO A 26 -17.97 10.33 9.38
N GLY A 27 -17.04 10.00 8.48
CA GLY A 27 -17.30 9.97 7.04
C GLY A 27 -18.29 8.87 6.63
N GLY A 28 -18.18 7.69 7.23
CA GLY A 28 -19.13 6.59 7.03
C GLY A 28 -20.54 6.92 7.52
N LYS A 29 -20.66 7.46 8.74
CA LYS A 29 -21.94 7.89 9.31
C LYS A 29 -22.62 8.95 8.44
N ALA A 30 -21.87 9.94 7.95
CA ALA A 30 -22.39 10.97 7.05
C ALA A 30 -22.88 10.38 5.72
N ALA A 31 -22.12 9.49 5.09
CA ALA A 31 -22.52 8.83 3.85
C ALA A 31 -23.77 7.95 4.04
N ILE A 32 -23.88 7.26 5.17
CA ILE A 32 -25.06 6.45 5.52
C ILE A 32 -26.28 7.35 5.72
N ALA A 33 -26.17 8.42 6.50
CA ALA A 33 -27.26 9.35 6.74
C ALA A 33 -27.78 9.98 5.43
N ALA A 34 -26.88 10.39 4.53
CA ALA A 34 -27.24 10.92 3.22
C ALA A 34 -28.01 9.89 2.36
N ALA A 35 -27.57 8.63 2.35
CA ALA A 35 -28.26 7.56 1.65
C ALA A 35 -29.58 7.14 2.33
N ALA A 36 -29.64 7.21 3.66
CA ALA A 36 -30.81 6.88 4.47
C ALA A 36 -31.99 7.83 4.22
N GLY A 37 -31.72 9.11 3.92
CA GLY A 37 -32.72 10.13 3.59
C GLY A 37 -33.64 9.78 2.41
N ARG A 38 -33.29 8.76 1.60
CA ARG A 38 -34.10 8.28 0.47
C ARG A 38 -35.18 7.25 0.87
N PHE A 39 -35.16 6.75 2.10
CA PHE A 39 -36.10 5.72 2.56
C PHE A 39 -37.26 6.33 3.36
N ARG A 40 -38.49 5.89 3.06
CA ARG A 40 -39.72 6.33 3.75
C ARG A 40 -39.82 5.81 5.18
N LEU A 41 -39.30 4.62 5.46
CA LEU A 41 -39.35 4.00 6.79
C LEU A 41 -38.05 4.28 7.55
N ARG A 42 -38.11 5.25 8.48
CA ARG A 42 -36.95 5.76 9.22
C ARG A 42 -36.23 4.70 10.07
N TRP A 43 -36.97 3.79 10.71
CA TRP A 43 -36.39 2.79 11.63
C TRP A 43 -35.52 1.71 10.96
N LEU A 44 -35.59 1.53 9.64
CA LEU A 44 -34.68 0.64 8.88
C LEU A 44 -33.79 1.40 7.89
N ALA A 45 -33.88 2.73 7.84
CA ALA A 45 -33.27 3.51 6.79
C ALA A 45 -31.74 3.32 6.75
N ASP A 46 -31.08 3.36 7.89
CA ASP A 46 -29.62 3.21 8.01
C ASP A 46 -29.16 1.81 7.62
N THR A 47 -29.85 0.77 8.12
CA THR A 47 -29.53 -0.62 7.77
C THR A 47 -29.74 -0.88 6.27
N ARG A 48 -30.80 -0.31 5.68
CA ARG A 48 -31.07 -0.42 4.23
C ARG A 48 -30.04 0.36 3.41
N ALA A 49 -29.66 1.56 3.84
CA ALA A 49 -28.62 2.38 3.24
C ALA A 49 -27.27 1.64 3.27
N GLN A 50 -26.86 1.13 4.42
CA GLN A 50 -25.62 0.34 4.57
C GLN A 50 -25.59 -0.85 3.62
N ARG A 51 -26.67 -1.65 3.58
CA ARG A 51 -26.77 -2.80 2.67
C ARG A 51 -26.72 -2.38 1.20
N ARG A 52 -27.37 -1.27 0.83
CA ARG A 52 -27.38 -0.75 -0.54
C ARG A 52 -26.00 -0.27 -0.96
N LEU A 53 -25.34 0.55 -0.14
CA LEU A 53 -23.98 1.04 -0.40
C LEU A 53 -22.99 -0.13 -0.51
N TRP A 54 -23.08 -1.13 0.37
CA TRP A 54 -22.26 -2.33 0.27
C TRP A 54 -22.48 -3.08 -1.04
N LYS A 55 -23.74 -3.30 -1.44
CA LYS A 55 -24.08 -3.99 -2.69
C LYS A 55 -23.54 -3.24 -3.90
N GLN A 56 -23.68 -1.92 -3.95
CA GLN A 56 -23.14 -1.09 -5.03
C GLN A 56 -21.62 -1.14 -5.08
N LEU A 57 -20.95 -1.00 -3.93
CA LEU A 57 -19.51 -1.09 -3.84
C LEU A 57 -18.99 -2.45 -4.32
N ALA A 58 -19.60 -3.54 -3.85
CA ALA A 58 -19.23 -4.90 -4.23
C ALA A 58 -19.49 -5.19 -5.72
N ALA A 59 -20.55 -4.63 -6.30
CA ALA A 59 -20.82 -4.74 -7.74
C ALA A 59 -19.82 -3.92 -8.57
N MET A 60 -19.55 -2.68 -8.17
CA MET A 60 -18.57 -1.78 -8.79
C MET A 60 -17.16 -2.42 -8.81
N ALA A 61 -16.74 -2.99 -7.68
CA ALA A 61 -15.43 -3.64 -7.54
C ALA A 61 -15.18 -4.78 -8.52
N ARG A 62 -16.24 -5.43 -9.00
CA ARG A 62 -16.17 -6.55 -9.96
C ARG A 62 -16.24 -6.10 -11.41
N GLN A 63 -16.53 -4.83 -11.67
CA GLN A 63 -16.59 -4.34 -13.04
C GLN A 63 -15.22 -4.43 -13.71
N ARG A 64 -15.22 -4.84 -14.98
CA ARG A 64 -13.98 -5.09 -15.73
C ARG A 64 -13.05 -3.89 -15.72
N ALA A 65 -13.56 -2.67 -15.92
CA ALA A 65 -12.75 -1.46 -15.92
C ALA A 65 -12.04 -1.24 -14.57
N VAL A 66 -12.75 -1.44 -13.45
CA VAL A 66 -12.19 -1.32 -12.09
C VAL A 66 -11.16 -2.40 -11.83
N VAL A 67 -11.46 -3.65 -12.20
CA VAL A 67 -10.56 -4.79 -12.02
C VAL A 67 -9.26 -4.58 -12.81
N VAL A 68 -9.35 -4.13 -14.06
CA VAL A 68 -8.19 -3.84 -14.91
C VAL A 68 -7.35 -2.70 -14.32
N SER A 69 -7.99 -1.59 -13.93
CA SER A 69 -7.28 -0.45 -13.33
C SER A 69 -6.55 -0.82 -12.04
N ILE A 70 -7.20 -1.59 -11.15
CA ILE A 70 -6.55 -2.03 -9.91
C ILE A 70 -5.47 -3.07 -10.20
N GLN A 71 -5.69 -3.99 -11.14
CA GLN A 71 -4.69 -4.99 -11.48
C GLN A 71 -3.43 -4.34 -12.08
N SER A 72 -3.56 -3.34 -12.95
CA SER A 72 -2.39 -2.62 -13.47
C SER A 72 -1.60 -1.94 -12.35
N GLU A 73 -2.27 -1.46 -11.31
CA GLU A 73 -1.60 -0.85 -10.16
C GLU A 73 -0.96 -1.89 -9.22
N ALA A 74 -1.60 -3.05 -9.06
CA ALA A 74 -1.01 -4.21 -8.38
C ALA A 74 0.25 -4.72 -9.11
N ASP A 75 0.25 -4.71 -10.44
CA ASP A 75 1.40 -5.12 -11.25
C ASP A 75 2.54 -4.09 -11.20
N ALA A 76 2.22 -2.79 -11.09
CA ALA A 76 3.18 -1.71 -10.95
C ALA A 76 3.76 -1.59 -9.52
N TYR A 77 3.10 -2.16 -8.51
CA TYR A 77 3.51 -2.02 -7.11
C TYR A 77 4.95 -2.51 -6.83
N PRO A 78 5.40 -3.67 -7.32
CA PRO A 78 6.81 -4.06 -7.20
C PRO A 78 7.77 -3.13 -7.95
N VAL A 79 7.36 -2.56 -9.09
CA VAL A 79 8.20 -1.63 -9.85
C VAL A 79 8.46 -0.34 -9.07
N ARG A 80 7.47 0.15 -8.31
CA ARG A 80 7.64 1.31 -7.43
C ARG A 80 8.68 1.11 -6.34
N LEU A 81 8.85 -0.12 -5.85
CA LEU A 81 9.95 -0.44 -4.93
C LEU A 81 11.31 -0.18 -5.58
N GLN A 82 11.47 -0.58 -6.85
CA GLN A 82 12.68 -0.30 -7.63
C GLN A 82 12.85 1.21 -7.89
N GLU A 83 11.80 1.92 -8.30
CA GLU A 83 11.85 3.37 -8.52
C GLU A 83 12.35 4.10 -7.26
N PHE A 84 11.78 3.79 -6.10
CA PHE A 84 12.24 4.37 -4.84
C PHE A 84 13.61 3.85 -4.40
N ALA A 85 14.01 2.61 -4.72
CA ALA A 85 15.34 2.12 -4.40
C ALA A 85 16.46 2.93 -5.09
N TYR A 86 16.16 3.55 -6.25
CA TYR A 86 17.05 4.49 -6.92
C TYR A 86 16.99 5.92 -6.37
N ALA A 87 15.91 6.28 -5.66
CA ALA A 87 15.72 7.63 -5.16
C ALA A 87 16.82 8.05 -4.17
N GLU A 88 17.15 9.34 -4.17
CA GLU A 88 18.16 9.90 -3.28
C GLU A 88 17.67 10.05 -1.83
N GLY A 89 18.62 10.09 -0.90
CA GLY A 89 18.33 10.35 0.52
C GLY A 89 17.82 9.16 1.32
N LEU A 90 17.41 8.05 0.69
CA LEU A 90 17.04 6.84 1.41
C LEU A 90 18.26 6.16 2.07
N PRO A 91 18.13 5.66 3.32
CA PRO A 91 19.17 4.90 3.99
C PRO A 91 19.60 3.71 3.14
N ARG A 92 20.91 3.58 2.94
CA ARG A 92 21.50 2.53 2.10
C ARG A 92 22.83 2.05 2.66
N VAL A 93 23.13 0.78 2.43
CA VAL A 93 24.40 0.15 2.81
C VAL A 93 24.91 -0.65 1.60
N GLY A 94 26.20 -0.50 1.30
CA GLY A 94 26.89 -1.36 0.34
C GLY A 94 27.23 -2.70 0.99
N ILE A 95 26.92 -3.80 0.30
CA ILE A 95 27.24 -5.15 0.74
C ILE A 95 27.89 -5.86 -0.43
N GLU A 96 29.21 -5.99 -0.38
CA GLU A 96 30.01 -6.44 -1.54
C GLU A 96 29.73 -5.54 -2.75
N LEU A 97 29.23 -6.10 -3.86
CA LEU A 97 28.85 -5.36 -5.07
C LEU A 97 27.35 -4.98 -5.11
N HIS A 98 26.60 -5.28 -4.05
CA HIS A 98 25.16 -5.03 -3.96
C HIS A 98 24.86 -3.78 -3.12
N ARG A 99 23.75 -3.12 -3.45
CA ARG A 99 23.16 -2.08 -2.59
C ARG A 99 21.95 -2.63 -1.84
N LEU A 100 21.92 -2.44 -0.53
CA LEU A 100 20.75 -2.65 0.32
C LEU A 100 20.14 -1.29 0.64
N VAL A 101 18.87 -1.08 0.31
CA VAL A 101 18.15 0.19 0.48
C VAL A 101 16.92 -0.02 1.36
N VAL A 102 16.65 0.94 2.23
CA VAL A 102 15.44 1.00 3.05
C VAL A 102 14.39 1.83 2.32
N VAL A 103 13.27 1.22 1.95
CA VAL A 103 12.17 1.89 1.24
C VAL A 103 10.92 2.00 2.14
N PRO A 104 10.61 3.20 2.65
CA PRO A 104 9.43 3.45 3.48
C PRO A 104 8.11 3.06 2.82
N ARG A 105 7.23 2.37 3.56
CA ARG A 105 5.89 1.97 3.07
C ARG A 105 5.02 3.17 2.73
N VAL A 106 5.18 4.27 3.46
CA VAL A 106 4.48 5.53 3.18
C VAL A 106 4.72 6.05 1.76
N LEU A 107 5.93 5.88 1.20
CA LEU A 107 6.24 6.33 -0.16
C LEU A 107 5.51 5.48 -1.20
N ILE A 108 5.61 4.15 -1.04
CA ILE A 108 5.02 3.19 -1.98
C ILE A 108 3.49 3.26 -1.93
N ASN A 109 2.92 3.24 -0.73
CA ASN A 109 1.47 3.29 -0.53
C ASN A 109 0.89 4.65 -0.89
N GLY A 110 1.62 5.75 -0.65
CA GLY A 110 1.23 7.08 -1.12
C GLY A 110 1.21 7.19 -2.63
N ALA A 111 2.24 6.69 -3.31
CA ALA A 111 2.29 6.65 -4.77
C ALA A 111 1.17 5.76 -5.35
N ALA A 112 0.95 4.58 -4.77
CA ALA A 112 -0.14 3.68 -5.15
C ALA A 112 -1.51 4.33 -4.93
N TYR A 113 -1.71 5.06 -3.82
CA TYR A 113 -2.93 5.81 -3.54
C TYR A 113 -3.23 6.82 -4.64
N GLY A 114 -2.27 7.71 -4.94
CA GLY A 114 -2.44 8.73 -5.97
C GLY A 114 -2.71 8.13 -7.35
N ALA A 115 -2.04 7.03 -7.69
CA ALA A 115 -2.23 6.35 -8.97
C ALA A 115 -3.61 5.67 -9.08
N ILE A 116 -4.00 4.87 -8.07
CA ILE A 116 -5.30 4.19 -8.02
C ILE A 116 -6.44 5.22 -8.02
N ALA A 117 -6.36 6.23 -7.15
CA ALA A 117 -7.39 7.26 -7.03
C ALA A 117 -7.61 7.98 -8.38
N ARG A 118 -6.53 8.45 -9.03
CA ARG A 118 -6.63 9.12 -10.35
C ARG A 118 -7.23 8.23 -11.42
N ARG A 119 -6.77 6.97 -11.55
CA ARG A 119 -7.30 6.06 -12.58
C ARG A 119 -8.76 5.71 -12.35
N LEU A 120 -9.15 5.45 -11.10
CA LEU A 120 -10.52 5.09 -10.78
C LEU A 120 -11.49 6.27 -10.92
N HIS A 121 -11.05 7.51 -10.70
CA HIS A 121 -11.89 8.69 -10.97
C HIS A 121 -12.35 8.76 -12.44
N GLY A 122 -11.55 8.25 -13.38
CA GLY A 122 -11.94 8.12 -14.79
C GLY A 122 -12.91 6.98 -15.09
N VAL A 123 -13.28 6.13 -14.12
CA VAL A 123 -14.18 5.00 -14.32
C VAL A 123 -15.61 5.40 -13.91
N PRO A 124 -16.59 5.43 -14.85
CA PRO A 124 -17.93 5.93 -14.58
C PRO A 124 -18.62 5.28 -13.38
N ALA A 125 -18.53 3.96 -13.24
CA ALA A 125 -19.16 3.26 -12.13
C ALA A 125 -18.55 3.52 -10.75
N PHE A 126 -17.29 3.95 -10.71
CA PHE A 126 -16.65 4.40 -9.46
C PHE A 126 -17.07 5.84 -9.15
N ALA A 127 -17.08 6.71 -10.17
CA ALA A 127 -17.53 8.10 -10.06
C ALA A 127 -19.02 8.21 -9.66
N SER A 128 -19.85 7.23 -10.00
CA SER A 128 -21.29 7.25 -9.72
C SER A 128 -21.70 6.59 -8.39
N LEU A 129 -20.77 6.22 -7.52
CA LEU A 129 -21.09 5.60 -6.22
C LEU A 129 -21.90 6.56 -5.33
N GLU A 130 -23.03 6.09 -4.79
CA GLU A 130 -23.92 6.91 -3.97
C GLU A 130 -23.30 7.36 -2.64
N GLY A 131 -22.28 6.66 -2.15
CA GLY A 131 -21.55 7.05 -0.94
C GLY A 131 -20.54 8.18 -1.15
N GLY A 132 -20.46 8.74 -2.36
CA GLY A 132 -19.61 9.89 -2.70
C GLY A 132 -18.13 9.66 -2.44
N ASP A 133 -17.41 10.76 -2.18
CA ASP A 133 -15.95 10.74 -1.99
C ASP A 133 -15.51 9.91 -0.80
N ALA A 134 -16.24 9.93 0.30
CA ALA A 134 -15.89 9.16 1.49
C ALA A 134 -15.87 7.64 1.22
N LEU A 135 -16.86 7.13 0.46
CA LEU A 135 -16.90 5.72 0.08
C LEU A 135 -15.85 5.36 -0.97
N ARG A 136 -15.58 6.30 -1.90
CA ARG A 136 -14.51 6.17 -2.90
C ARG A 136 -13.13 6.09 -2.24
N GLU A 137 -12.84 6.99 -1.32
CA GLU A 137 -11.61 7.03 -0.54
C GLU A 137 -11.43 5.74 0.27
N PHE A 138 -12.48 5.31 0.99
CA PHE A 138 -12.49 4.03 1.70
C PHE A 138 -12.09 2.86 0.77
N PHE A 139 -12.67 2.79 -0.44
CA PHE A 139 -12.36 1.73 -1.37
C PHE A 139 -10.89 1.72 -1.79
N VAL A 140 -10.33 2.90 -2.12
CA VAL A 140 -8.92 3.02 -2.51
C VAL A 140 -8.02 2.57 -1.36
N LEU A 141 -8.28 3.02 -0.14
CA LEU A 141 -7.52 2.63 1.04
C LEU A 141 -7.62 1.13 1.34
N ALA A 142 -8.81 0.54 1.20
CA ALA A 142 -9.02 -0.89 1.38
C ALA A 142 -8.22 -1.72 0.36
N VAL A 143 -8.18 -1.27 -0.91
CA VAL A 143 -7.40 -1.93 -1.97
C VAL A 143 -5.90 -1.87 -1.68
N ILE A 144 -5.39 -0.73 -1.23
CA ILE A 144 -3.97 -0.58 -0.86
C ILE A 144 -3.63 -1.47 0.33
N SER A 145 -4.48 -1.46 1.36
CA SER A 145 -4.29 -2.33 2.53
C SER A 145 -4.24 -3.81 2.14
N ASP A 146 -5.14 -4.25 1.26
CA ASP A 146 -5.16 -5.61 0.72
C ASP A 146 -3.89 -5.93 -0.11
N LEU A 147 -3.41 -4.98 -0.91
CA LEU A 147 -2.23 -5.13 -1.75
C LEU A 147 -0.96 -5.25 -0.92
N ASP A 148 -0.80 -4.33 0.03
CA ASP A 148 0.31 -4.31 0.95
C ASP A 148 0.32 -5.55 1.86
N ALA A 149 -0.85 -5.98 2.35
CA ALA A 149 -1.00 -7.22 3.12
C ALA A 149 -0.63 -8.46 2.28
N ALA A 150 -0.94 -8.46 0.98
CA ALA A 150 -0.57 -9.55 0.08
C ALA A 150 0.96 -9.64 -0.12
N VAL A 151 1.64 -8.50 -0.28
CA VAL A 151 3.10 -8.44 -0.39
C VAL A 151 3.76 -8.80 0.94
N SER A 152 3.29 -8.22 2.05
CA SER A 152 3.77 -8.53 3.41
C SER A 152 3.57 -10.00 3.77
N GLY A 153 2.45 -10.57 3.36
CA GLY A 153 2.11 -11.99 3.56
C GLY A 153 3.04 -12.96 2.84
N ALA A 154 3.76 -12.51 1.80
CA ALA A 154 4.82 -13.29 1.17
C ALA A 154 6.06 -13.47 2.06
N ARG A 155 6.16 -12.70 3.16
CA ARG A 155 7.24 -12.74 4.17
C ARG A 155 8.63 -12.66 3.52
N PRO A 156 8.95 -11.54 2.85
CA PRO A 156 10.26 -11.36 2.24
C PRO A 156 11.36 -11.55 3.27
N SER A 157 12.40 -12.28 2.88
CA SER A 157 13.60 -12.53 3.71
C SER A 157 14.80 -12.76 2.79
N PRO A 158 16.05 -12.68 3.28
CA PRO A 158 17.22 -12.96 2.43
C PRO A 158 17.20 -14.39 1.86
N LYS A 159 16.55 -15.33 2.54
CA LYS A 159 16.36 -16.72 2.09
C LYS A 159 15.18 -16.91 1.13
N ARG A 160 14.22 -15.98 1.14
CA ARG A 160 12.99 -16.02 0.33
C ARG A 160 12.73 -14.61 -0.19
N PRO A 161 13.57 -14.11 -1.12
CA PRO A 161 13.39 -12.80 -1.69
C PRO A 161 12.10 -12.72 -2.48
N VAL A 162 11.47 -11.56 -2.49
CA VAL A 162 10.29 -11.25 -3.30
C VAL A 162 10.70 -10.25 -4.36
N ALA A 163 10.26 -10.44 -5.60
CA ALA A 163 10.56 -9.50 -6.69
C ALA A 163 10.11 -8.07 -6.32
N ALA A 164 10.98 -7.10 -6.59
CA ALA A 164 10.76 -5.68 -6.32
C ALA A 164 11.15 -4.84 -7.55
N GLY A 165 10.76 -5.31 -8.74
CA GLY A 165 11.21 -4.78 -10.02
C GLY A 165 12.06 -5.79 -10.79
N LYS A 166 12.80 -5.31 -11.78
CA LYS A 166 13.68 -6.11 -12.63
C LYS A 166 15.03 -6.36 -11.96
N ASP A 167 15.58 -5.31 -11.35
CA ASP A 167 16.97 -5.29 -10.87
C ASP A 167 17.03 -5.29 -9.33
N TRP A 168 15.90 -5.54 -8.67
CA TRP A 168 15.76 -5.43 -7.22
C TRP A 168 14.86 -6.51 -6.64
N VAL A 169 15.16 -6.92 -5.41
CA VAL A 169 14.34 -7.86 -4.62
C VAL A 169 14.13 -7.35 -3.20
N SER A 170 12.91 -7.49 -2.69
CA SER A 170 12.62 -7.29 -1.28
C SER A 170 13.13 -8.49 -0.47
N VAL A 171 14.02 -8.22 0.47
CA VAL A 171 14.70 -9.21 1.34
C VAL A 171 14.29 -9.07 2.80
N GLY A 172 13.31 -8.23 3.10
CA GLY A 172 12.81 -8.04 4.46
C GLY A 172 11.72 -6.98 4.52
N LEU A 173 11.00 -6.97 5.64
CA LEU A 173 10.01 -5.96 5.98
C LEU A 173 10.08 -5.69 7.47
N ASN A 174 10.13 -4.42 7.86
CA ASN A 174 9.83 -3.99 9.22
C ASN A 174 8.49 -3.25 9.18
N PRO A 175 7.39 -3.81 9.73
CA PRO A 175 6.07 -3.21 9.58
C PRO A 175 5.73 -2.14 10.64
N ARG A 176 6.64 -1.88 11.60
CA ARG A 176 6.33 -1.10 12.81
C ARG A 176 7.06 0.24 12.89
N PHE A 177 8.11 0.44 12.10
CA PHE A 177 8.91 1.66 12.19
C PHE A 177 8.13 2.88 11.70
N VAL A 178 7.88 3.85 12.57
CA VAL A 178 7.10 5.05 12.22
C VAL A 178 8.00 6.06 11.49
N TRP A 179 7.81 6.22 10.18
CA TRP A 179 8.58 7.18 9.37
C TRP A 179 8.09 8.62 9.54
N ARG A 180 6.79 8.81 9.70
CA ARG A 180 6.17 10.11 9.93
C ARG A 180 5.02 9.95 10.91
N VAL A 181 4.70 11.01 11.66
CA VAL A 181 3.44 11.05 12.41
C VAL A 181 2.32 11.30 11.40
N PRO A 182 1.34 10.39 11.27
CA PRO A 182 0.24 10.57 10.32
C PRO A 182 -0.59 11.79 10.71
N LEU A 183 -1.12 12.52 9.71
CA LEU A 183 -2.17 13.49 9.96
C LEU A 183 -3.46 12.74 10.32
N LEU A 184 -4.41 13.42 10.98
CA LEU A 184 -5.63 12.80 11.57
C LEU A 184 -6.46 11.93 10.59
N LYS A 185 -6.29 12.11 9.27
CA LYS A 185 -7.00 11.40 8.21
C LYS A 185 -6.11 10.49 7.36
N ASP A 186 -4.80 10.55 7.54
CA ASP A 186 -3.87 9.76 6.73
C ASP A 186 -3.75 8.35 7.33
N PRO A 187 -3.80 7.30 6.49
CA PRO A 187 -3.39 5.97 6.94
C PRO A 187 -1.92 6.02 7.42
N PRO A 188 -1.58 5.27 8.49
CA PRO A 188 -0.26 5.38 9.10
C PRO A 188 0.86 4.92 8.15
N TRP A 189 0.61 3.85 7.38
CA TRP A 189 1.58 3.22 6.48
C TRP A 189 2.98 3.07 7.10
N ASP A 190 3.01 2.70 8.38
CA ASP A 190 4.23 2.49 9.13
C ASP A 190 5.11 1.41 8.48
N GLY A 191 6.40 1.49 8.72
CA GLY A 191 7.37 0.51 8.32
C GLY A 191 8.01 0.75 6.95
N HIS A 192 8.81 -0.21 6.53
CA HIS A 192 9.61 -0.17 5.31
C HIS A 192 9.97 -1.56 4.81
N HIS A 193 10.29 -1.62 3.52
CA HIS A 193 10.93 -2.76 2.89
C HIS A 193 12.45 -2.61 2.95
N TYR A 194 13.15 -3.73 3.09
CA TYR A 194 14.56 -3.84 2.76
C TYR A 194 14.67 -4.38 1.34
N VAL A 195 15.29 -3.63 0.45
CA VAL A 195 15.37 -3.96 -0.98
C VAL A 195 16.85 -4.09 -1.35
N LEU A 196 17.20 -5.23 -1.92
CA LEU A 196 18.56 -5.58 -2.33
C LEU A 196 18.65 -5.55 -3.85
N GLU A 197 19.70 -4.90 -4.36
CA GLU A 197 20.01 -4.87 -5.78
C GLU A 197 20.44 -6.26 -6.28
N LEU A 198 19.90 -6.67 -7.41
CA LEU A 198 20.39 -7.82 -8.16
C LEU A 198 21.53 -7.36 -9.07
N THR A 199 22.67 -8.01 -8.94
CA THR A 199 23.83 -7.79 -9.81
C THR A 199 24.03 -9.02 -10.69
N ARG A 200 25.13 -9.03 -11.47
CA ARG A 200 25.55 -10.23 -12.20
C ARG A 200 26.01 -11.35 -11.26
N ASP A 201 26.38 -11.00 -10.03
CA ASP A 201 26.88 -11.97 -9.07
C ASP A 201 25.72 -12.72 -8.39
N PRO A 202 25.86 -14.04 -8.20
CA PRO A 202 24.80 -14.85 -7.62
C PRO A 202 24.62 -14.54 -6.14
N ILE A 203 23.37 -14.63 -5.67
CA ILE A 203 23.06 -14.52 -4.23
C ILE A 203 23.56 -15.78 -3.50
N THR A 204 24.77 -15.70 -2.96
CA THR A 204 25.41 -16.78 -2.20
C THR A 204 24.87 -16.88 -0.77
N ARG A 205 25.24 -17.95 -0.06
CA ARG A 205 24.96 -18.09 1.39
C ARG A 205 25.68 -17.01 2.20
N ALA A 206 26.89 -16.64 1.80
CA ALA A 206 27.67 -15.59 2.47
C ALA A 206 26.98 -14.23 2.33
N LEU A 207 26.57 -13.86 1.11
CA LEU A 207 25.81 -12.64 0.86
C LEU A 207 24.52 -12.60 1.68
N ARG A 208 23.75 -13.70 1.72
CA ARG A 208 22.53 -13.76 2.56
C ARG A 208 22.80 -13.50 4.05
N LYS A 209 23.94 -13.97 4.58
CA LYS A 209 24.35 -13.71 5.97
C LYS A 209 24.75 -12.25 6.16
N ALA A 210 25.50 -11.69 5.22
CA ALA A 210 25.89 -10.28 5.24
C ALA A 210 24.67 -9.34 5.17
N VAL A 211 23.70 -9.63 4.29
CA VAL A 211 22.43 -8.91 4.20
C VAL A 211 21.65 -8.97 5.52
N ALA A 212 21.55 -10.14 6.15
CA ALA A 212 20.88 -10.26 7.45
C ALA A 212 21.56 -9.43 8.55
N ALA A 213 22.90 -9.41 8.57
CA ALA A 213 23.66 -8.58 9.51
C ALA A 213 23.46 -7.08 9.26
N ALA A 214 23.49 -6.65 7.99
CA ALA A 214 23.25 -5.26 7.61
C ALA A 214 21.83 -4.80 7.97
N ILE A 215 20.81 -5.64 7.77
CA ILE A 215 19.44 -5.36 8.21
C ILE A 215 19.41 -5.12 9.72
N ALA A 216 20.03 -5.98 10.52
CA ALA A 216 20.06 -5.82 11.98
C ALA A 216 20.77 -4.53 12.42
N GLN A 217 21.87 -4.18 11.76
CA GLN A 217 22.59 -2.92 12.01
C GLN A 217 21.71 -1.71 11.68
N ILE A 218 21.04 -1.72 10.53
CA ILE A 218 20.10 -0.65 10.16
C ILE A 218 18.97 -0.55 11.18
N GLU A 219 18.39 -1.67 11.63
CA GLU A 219 17.33 -1.67 12.65
C GLU A 219 17.79 -1.08 13.98
N SER A 220 19.04 -1.28 14.37
CA SER A 220 19.59 -0.62 15.57
C SER A 220 19.83 0.89 15.38
N ALA A 221 20.13 1.33 14.16
CA ALA A 221 20.47 2.73 13.88
C ALA A 221 19.25 3.62 13.60
N LEU A 222 18.22 3.07 12.93
CA LEU A 222 17.03 3.83 12.51
C LEU A 222 16.30 4.57 13.66
N PRO A 223 16.15 4.00 14.88
CA PRO A 223 15.54 4.71 16.00
C PRO A 223 16.30 5.97 16.42
N GLY A 224 17.60 6.08 16.09
CA GLY A 224 18.41 7.27 16.33
C GLY A 224 18.04 8.48 15.46
N LEU A 225 17.25 8.28 14.39
CA LEU A 225 16.81 9.36 13.52
C LEU A 225 15.73 10.22 14.21
N SER A 226 15.99 11.51 14.30
CA SER A 226 15.02 12.51 14.70
C SER A 226 13.82 12.55 13.74
N ARG A 227 12.75 13.23 14.17
CA ARG A 227 11.56 13.43 13.32
C ARG A 227 11.87 14.28 12.08
N SER A 228 12.69 15.33 12.23
CA SER A 228 13.09 16.20 11.12
C SER A 228 13.91 15.46 10.08
N GLU A 229 14.86 14.62 10.50
CA GLU A 229 15.68 13.78 9.60
C GLU A 229 14.81 12.79 8.82
N ARG A 230 13.88 12.09 9.48
CA ARG A 230 12.95 11.19 8.80
C ARG A 230 12.11 11.93 7.75
N ASN A 231 11.59 13.11 8.09
CA ASN A 231 10.82 13.92 7.15
C ASN A 231 11.67 14.42 5.96
N GLU A 232 12.93 14.80 6.22
CA GLU A 232 13.88 15.19 5.18
C GLU A 232 14.15 14.04 4.19
N ILE A 233 14.40 12.84 4.72
CA ILE A 233 14.60 11.61 3.94
C ILE A 233 13.39 11.37 3.02
N LEU A 234 12.18 11.41 3.58
CA LEU A 234 10.96 11.22 2.79
C LEU A 234 10.81 12.30 1.70
N ARG A 235 11.10 13.57 2.02
CA ARG A 235 10.99 14.66 1.05
C ARG A 235 11.95 14.47 -0.12
N ARG A 236 13.22 14.20 0.15
CA ARG A 236 14.24 13.97 -0.90
C ARG A 236 13.87 12.78 -1.78
N ALA A 237 13.41 11.69 -1.17
CA ALA A 237 13.02 10.50 -1.91
C ALA A 237 11.83 10.76 -2.87
N VAL A 238 10.87 11.62 -2.49
CA VAL A 238 9.76 12.00 -3.37
C VAL A 238 10.24 12.85 -4.55
N HIS A 239 11.20 13.75 -4.35
CA HIS A 239 11.70 14.64 -5.41
C HIS A 239 12.63 13.91 -6.40
N GLY A 240 13.39 12.93 -5.91
CA GLY A 240 14.32 12.14 -6.75
C GLY A 240 13.68 10.96 -7.49
N ALA A 241 12.39 10.67 -7.25
CA ALA A 241 11.65 9.58 -7.90
C ALA A 241 10.72 10.07 -9.03
N GLY A 242 10.81 11.35 -9.41
CA GLY A 242 10.00 12.01 -10.45
C GLY A 242 10.60 11.92 -11.84
#